data_AF-A0A846HM38-F1
#
_entry.id   AF-A0A846HM38-F1
#
_cell.length_a   1.000
_cell.length_b   1.000
_cell.length_c   1.000
_cell.angle_alpha   90.00
_cell.angle_beta   90.00
_cell.angle_gamma   90.00
#
_symmetry.space_group_name_H-M   'P 1'
#
loop_
_entity.id
_entity.type
_entity.pdbx_description
1 polymer ?
#
loop_
_entity_poly.entity_id
_entity_poly.type
_entity_poly.pdbx_seq_one_letter_code
_entity_poly.pdbx_strand_id
1 'polypeptide(L)'
;MKEFKNYIPIVGFPRKSPYGGKLSEQDKKRNQELAKIRVLGEHINRKLKVFKILSLTYRNRRKRFSLRFNLIAALYNYELHLSQTESS
;
A
#
# COMPACT_ATOMS: atom_id res chain seq x y z
N MET A 1 28.40 26.84 -2.98
CA MET A 1 27.72 25.78 -3.76
C MET A 1 26.22 25.92 -3.57
N LYS A 2 25.57 26.61 -4.51
CA LYS A 2 24.11 26.70 -4.62
C LYS A 2 23.62 25.51 -5.46
N GLU A 3 22.37 25.13 -5.24
CA GLU A 3 21.54 24.21 -6.05
C GLU A 3 21.55 22.71 -5.68
N PHE A 4 20.85 22.36 -4.58
CA PHE A 4 20.10 21.11 -4.55
C PHE A 4 18.85 21.25 -5.44
N LYS A 5 19.10 21.17 -6.74
CA LYS A 5 18.12 21.00 -7.82
C LYS A 5 17.09 19.94 -7.44
N ASN A 6 15.81 20.32 -7.49
CA ASN A 6 14.72 19.47 -7.94
C ASN A 6 14.79 18.00 -7.50
N TYR A 7 14.50 17.72 -6.24
CA TYR A 7 14.03 16.39 -5.87
C TYR A 7 12.59 16.26 -6.40
N ILE A 8 12.41 15.54 -7.51
CA ILE A 8 11.08 15.12 -7.95
C ILE A 8 10.46 14.38 -6.76
N PRO A 9 9.34 14.85 -6.18
CA PRO A 9 8.71 14.13 -5.10
C PRO A 9 8.14 12.86 -5.72
N ILE A 10 8.93 11.78 -5.63
CA ILE A 10 8.56 10.42 -6.02
C ILE A 10 7.13 10.17 -5.58
N VAL A 11 6.23 10.09 -6.56
CA VAL A 11 4.78 10.01 -6.36
C VAL A 11 4.50 8.81 -5.45
N GLY A 12 3.93 9.07 -4.27
CA GLY A 12 3.60 8.03 -3.29
C GLY A 12 4.50 7.93 -2.05
N PHE A 13 5.58 8.71 -1.94
CA PHE A 13 6.41 8.77 -0.72
C PHE A 13 6.08 10.01 0.14
N PRO A 14 6.02 9.87 1.48
CA PRO A 14 5.80 11.01 2.36
C PRO A 14 7.02 11.94 2.34
N ARG A 15 6.77 13.25 2.39
CA ARG A 15 7.84 14.25 2.48
C ARG A 15 8.45 14.22 3.89
N LYS A 16 9.77 14.08 3.95
CA LYS A 16 10.52 14.15 5.23
C LYS A 16 10.69 15.61 5.67
N SER A 17 10.78 15.82 6.98
CA SER A 17 11.14 17.13 7.53
C SER A 17 12.54 17.53 7.05
N PRO A 18 12.76 18.81 6.71
CA PRO A 18 14.10 19.30 6.41
C PRO A 18 14.98 19.28 7.68
N TYR A 19 16.30 19.23 7.48
CA TYR A 19 17.25 19.27 8.59
C TYR A 19 17.09 20.57 9.38
N GLY A 20 16.92 20.47 10.71
CA GLY A 20 16.75 21.63 11.59
C GLY A 20 15.44 22.41 11.40
N GLY A 21 14.48 21.89 10.63
CA GLY A 21 13.24 22.60 10.31
C GLY A 21 11.97 21.77 10.46
N LYS A 22 10.81 22.44 10.36
CA LYS A 22 9.49 21.82 10.44
C LYS A 22 8.93 21.58 9.03
N LEU A 23 8.07 20.57 8.93
CA LEU A 23 7.32 20.29 7.70
C LEU A 23 6.25 21.38 7.48
N SER A 24 6.04 21.82 6.24
CA SER A 24 4.96 22.78 5.92
C SER A 24 3.60 22.14 6.21
N GLU A 25 2.61 22.95 6.57
CA GLU A 25 1.23 22.47 6.79
C GLU A 25 0.65 21.76 5.56
N GLN A 26 0.99 22.24 4.36
CA GLN A 26 0.57 21.61 3.10
C GLN A 26 1.17 20.20 2.95
N ASP A 27 2.43 20.03 3.31
CA ASP A 27 3.11 18.74 3.25
C ASP A 27 2.60 17.78 4.32
N LYS A 28 2.27 18.29 5.52
CA LYS A 28 1.64 17.49 6.57
C LYS A 28 0.31 16.94 6.11
N LYS A 29 -0.54 17.80 5.54
CA LYS A 29 -1.83 17.38 4.97
C LYS A 29 -1.66 16.34 3.87
N ARG A 30 -0.70 16.56 2.95
CA ARG A 30 -0.36 15.58 1.91
C ARG A 30 0.09 14.24 2.50
N ASN A 31 0.99 14.25 3.48
CA ASN A 31 1.47 13.05 4.13
C ASN A 31 0.34 12.30 4.87
N GLN A 32 -0.60 13.04 5.48
CA GLN A 32 -1.76 12.46 6.14
C GLN A 32 -2.70 11.76 5.15
N GLU A 33 -3.00 12.38 4.01
CA GLU A 33 -3.79 11.75 2.95
C GLU A 33 -3.09 10.49 2.39
N LEU A 34 -1.77 10.56 2.17
CA LEU A 34 -0.98 9.39 1.78
C LEU A 34 -1.04 8.28 2.83
N ALA A 35 -1.00 8.61 4.12
CA ALA A 35 -1.10 7.65 5.21
C ALA A 35 -2.48 6.96 5.23
N LYS A 36 -3.58 7.71 5.04
CA LYS A 36 -4.94 7.13 4.96
C LYS A 36 -5.05 6.08 3.83
N ILE A 37 -4.51 6.39 2.65
CA ILE A 37 -4.49 5.47 1.52
C ILE A 37 -3.63 4.23 1.83
N ARG A 38 -2.47 4.41 2.47
CA ARG A 38 -1.59 3.29 2.85
C ARG A 38 -2.23 2.34 3.85
N VAL A 39 -2.94 2.86 4.84
CA VAL A 39 -3.65 2.03 5.84
C VAL A 39 -4.63 1.07 5.16
N LEU A 40 -5.38 1.54 4.15
CA LEU A 40 -6.26 0.67 3.36
C LEU A 40 -5.47 -0.44 2.64
N GLY A 41 -4.35 -0.08 1.99
CA GLY A 41 -3.47 -1.05 1.33
C GLY A 41 -2.82 -2.04 2.30
N GLU A 42 -2.46 -1.61 3.50
CA GLU A 42 -1.90 -2.45 4.57
C GLU A 42 -2.91 -3.47 5.07
N HIS A 43 -4.19 -3.09 5.23
CA HIS A 43 -5.26 -4.02 5.59
C HIS A 43 -5.42 -5.13 4.54
N ILE A 44 -5.42 -4.78 3.26
CA ILE A 44 -5.48 -5.75 2.15
C ILE A 44 -4.25 -6.66 2.19
N ASN A 45 -3.05 -6.09 2.30
CA ASN A 45 -1.81 -6.86 2.38
C ASN A 45 -1.79 -7.82 3.58
N ARG A 46 -2.30 -7.39 4.75
CA ARG A 46 -2.44 -8.25 5.94
C ARG A 46 -3.34 -9.45 5.64
N LYS A 47 -4.50 -9.23 5.01
CA LYS A 47 -5.43 -10.31 4.63
C LYS A 47 -4.80 -11.26 3.61
N LEU A 48 -4.10 -10.74 2.61
CA LEU A 48 -3.41 -11.57 1.62
C LEU A 48 -2.24 -12.38 2.20
N LYS A 49 -1.56 -11.87 3.23
CA LYS A 49 -0.49 -12.60 3.94
C LYS A 49 -1.00 -13.83 4.69
N VAL A 50 -2.29 -13.92 5.05
CA VAL A 50 -2.89 -15.11 5.69
C VAL A 50 -2.73 -16.34 4.81
N PHE A 51 -2.84 -16.19 3.49
CA PHE A 51 -2.68 -17.28 2.52
C PHE A 51 -1.24 -17.79 2.40
N LYS A 52 -0.29 -17.20 3.13
CA LYS A 52 1.15 -17.53 3.17
C LYS A 52 1.90 -17.37 1.84
N ILE A 53 1.20 -17.17 0.72
CA ILE A 53 1.75 -16.99 -0.62
C ILE A 53 2.61 -15.73 -0.73
N LEU A 54 2.28 -14.69 0.04
CA LEU A 54 3.04 -13.43 0.14
C LEU A 54 3.84 -13.29 1.44
N SER A 55 3.53 -14.07 2.47
CA SER A 55 4.19 -13.93 3.78
C SER A 55 5.41 -14.84 3.92
N LEU A 56 5.44 -15.96 3.21
CA LEU A 56 6.53 -16.93 3.22
C LEU A 56 7.23 -16.98 1.85
N THR A 57 8.43 -17.55 1.83
CA THR A 57 9.14 -17.83 0.57
C THR A 57 8.32 -18.78 -0.29
N TYR A 58 7.95 -18.34 -1.48
CA TYR A 58 7.20 -19.16 -2.43
C TYR A 58 8.10 -20.24 -3.06
N ARG A 59 7.89 -21.51 -2.68
CA ARG A 59 8.71 -22.66 -3.13
C ARG A 59 8.14 -23.46 -4.32
N ASN A 60 7.01 -23.05 -4.90
CA ASN A 60 6.40 -23.74 -6.05
C ASN A 60 6.83 -23.12 -7.39
N ARG A 61 6.67 -23.85 -8.51
CA ARG A 61 6.96 -23.33 -9.86
C ARG A 61 6.15 -22.06 -10.13
N ARG A 62 6.85 -21.00 -10.53
CA ARG A 62 6.29 -19.65 -10.69
C ARG A 62 5.43 -19.44 -11.92
N LYS A 63 5.40 -20.40 -12.88
CA LYS A 63 4.60 -20.31 -14.13
C LYS A 63 3.12 -19.97 -13.90
N ARG A 64 2.53 -20.40 -12.77
CA ARG A 64 1.12 -20.12 -12.40
C ARG A 64 0.99 -19.27 -11.13
N PHE A 65 2.04 -18.56 -10.71
CA PHE A 65 2.01 -17.73 -9.51
C PHE A 65 0.93 -16.65 -9.62
N SER A 66 0.91 -15.90 -10.72
CA SER A 66 -0.08 -14.83 -10.95
C SER A 66 -1.51 -15.37 -10.92
N LEU A 67 -1.77 -16.54 -11.49
CA LEU A 67 -3.11 -17.13 -11.46
C LEU A 67 -3.54 -17.51 -10.03
N ARG A 68 -2.65 -18.14 -9.25
CA ARG A 68 -2.93 -18.46 -7.84
C ARG A 68 -3.20 -17.20 -7.02
N PHE A 69 -2.39 -16.16 -7.24
CA PHE A 69 -2.57 -14.87 -6.60
C PHE A 69 -3.90 -14.21 -7.00
N ASN A 70 -4.23 -14.18 -8.28
CA ASN A 70 -5.47 -13.59 -8.80
C ASN A 70 -6.71 -14.30 -8.26
N LEU A 71 -6.68 -15.63 -8.13
CA LEU A 71 -7.78 -16.38 -7.53
C LEU A 71 -7.98 -16.03 -6.06
N ILE A 72 -6.90 -15.90 -5.28
CA ILE A 72 -6.97 -15.45 -3.89
C ILE A 72 -7.54 -14.04 -3.79
N ALA A 73 -7.09 -13.12 -4.65
CA ALA A 73 -7.61 -11.76 -4.71
C ALA A 73 -9.10 -11.72 -5.08
N ALA A 74 -9.53 -12.55 -6.04
CA ALA A 74 -10.93 -12.67 -6.44
C ALA A 74 -11.82 -13.16 -5.28
N LEU A 75 -11.37 -14.17 -4.53
CA LEU A 75 -12.08 -14.66 -3.35
C LEU A 75 -12.20 -13.59 -2.27
N TYR A 76 -11.12 -12.85 -2.00
CA TYR A 76 -11.14 -11.75 -1.03
C TYR A 76 -12.08 -10.61 -1.45
N ASN A 77 -12.08 -10.25 -2.74
CA ASN A 77 -13.00 -9.24 -3.26
C ASN A 77 -14.46 -9.69 -3.16
N TYR A 78 -14.73 -10.98 -3.40
CA TYR A 78 -16.06 -11.55 -3.22
C TYR A 78 -16.53 -11.48 -1.76
N GLU A 79 -15.68 -11.87 -0.80
CA GLU A 79 -15.97 -11.76 0.64
C GLU A 79 -16.24 -10.30 1.06
N LEU A 80 -15.44 -9.35 0.55
CA LEU A 80 -15.65 -7.93 0.80
C LEU A 80 -17.01 -7.45 0.30
N HIS A 81 -17.39 -7.82 -0.93
CA HIS A 81 -18.69 -7.45 -1.48
C HIS A 81 -19.85 -8.03 -0.66
N LEU A 82 -19.75 -9.30 -0.24
CA LEU A 82 -20.78 -9.94 0.57
C LEU A 82 -20.98 -9.22 1.91
N SER A 83 -19.89 -8.87 2.59
CA SER A 83 -19.95 -8.15 3.88
C SER A 83 -20.60 -6.76 3.76
N GLN A 84 -20.45 -6.09 2.61
CA GLN A 84 -21.07 -4.78 2.35
C GLN A 84 -22.58 -4.90 2.10
N THR A 85 -22.99 -5.97 1.43
CA THR A 85 -24.40 -6.25 1.15
C THR A 85 -25.18 -6.62 2.41
N GLU A 86 -24.57 -7.34 3.36
CA GLU A 86 -25.21 -7.70 4.64
C GLU A 86 -25.32 -6.52 5.62
N SER A 87 -24.53 -5.47 5.41
CA SER A 87 -24.49 -4.26 6.25
C SER A 87 -25.44 -3.15 5.79
N SER A 88 -26.12 -3.35 4.66
CA SER A 88 -27.06 -2.40 4.02
C SER A 88 -28.48 -2.91 4.15
#